data_AF-A0AAU5LZX0-F1
#
_entry.id   AF-A0AAU5LZX0-F1
#
_cell.length_a   1.000
_cell.length_b   1.000
_cell.length_c   1.000
_cell.angle_alpha   90.00
_cell.angle_beta   90.00
_cell.angle_gamma   90.00
#
_symmetry.space_group_name_H-M   'P 1'
#
loop_
_entity.id
_entity.type
_entity.pdbx_description
1 polymer ?
#
loop_
_entity_poly.entity_id
_entity_poly.type
_entity_poly.pdbx_seq_one_letter_code
_entity_poly.pdbx_strand_id
1 'polypeptide(L)'
;MSRFQMTAVPPDVTAGVAVFDRHTGQFVQQLNADHQFRSASVVKLLIVLDYFWERGPRYDVPQVDRDRLEVMLRSSDDDAASYYWDELGGAAIVERMVERLGLTHTAGPPATHPGFWGYVAITPADTVRIYRYILDRAPQPVRAYVMDLLHRPTRYGTDGFDQYFGIASVFAPDFSIKQGWSGFRGSSGYRSDRAKPKSELDLVSDALHTTGTVGVDDRTIISVFTLHPSGTQYEQAYAVVTQLTAELTVPGGVRTKAG
;
A
#
# COMPACT_ATOMS: atom_id res chain seq x y z
N MET A 1 -21.69 9.53 -21.99
CA MET A 1 -21.03 9.32 -20.68
C MET A 1 -19.84 10.26 -20.63
N SER A 2 -19.91 11.32 -19.83
CA SER A 2 -18.81 12.28 -19.71
C SER A 2 -17.67 11.59 -18.96
N ARG A 3 -16.50 11.41 -19.59
CA ARG A 3 -15.29 10.96 -18.90
C ARG A 3 -14.88 12.10 -17.98
N PHE A 4 -15.04 11.92 -16.67
CA PHE A 4 -14.30 12.76 -15.72
C PHE A 4 -12.81 12.49 -15.98
N GLN A 5 -12.13 13.45 -16.59
CA GLN A 5 -10.67 13.47 -16.65
C GLN A 5 -10.20 13.88 -15.26
N MET A 6 -9.35 13.06 -14.63
CA MET A 6 -8.50 13.52 -13.54
C MET A 6 -7.82 14.82 -13.97
N THR A 7 -7.63 15.74 -13.03
CA THR A 7 -6.73 16.88 -13.24
C THR A 7 -5.36 16.33 -13.62
N ALA A 8 -4.61 17.09 -14.42
CA ALA A 8 -3.27 16.66 -14.81
C ALA A 8 -2.43 16.41 -13.54
N VAL A 9 -1.86 15.21 -13.44
CA VAL A 9 -0.82 14.91 -12.45
C VAL A 9 0.26 15.99 -12.59
N PRO A 10 0.76 16.58 -11.48
CA PRO A 10 1.83 17.56 -11.57
C PRO A 10 2.98 17.05 -12.47
N PRO A 11 3.53 17.87 -13.39
CA PRO A 11 4.45 17.39 -14.42
C PRO A 11 5.71 16.68 -13.91
N ASP A 12 6.11 16.96 -12.68
CA ASP A 12 7.27 16.43 -11.97
C ASP A 12 6.93 15.25 -11.04
N VAL A 13 5.65 14.86 -10.97
CA VAL A 13 5.16 13.72 -10.19
C VAL A 13 4.83 12.56 -11.13
N THR A 14 5.41 11.39 -10.86
CA THR A 14 4.97 10.15 -11.50
C THR A 14 3.84 9.55 -10.69
N ALA A 15 2.69 9.28 -11.30
CA ALA A 15 1.55 8.67 -10.62
C ALA A 15 1.06 7.40 -11.33
N GLY A 16 0.60 6.45 -10.51
CA GLY A 16 -0.09 5.23 -10.93
C GLY A 16 -1.38 5.08 -10.14
N VAL A 17 -2.47 4.74 -10.81
CA VAL A 17 -3.81 4.63 -10.24
C VAL A 17 -4.47 3.36 -10.75
N ALA A 18 -5.12 2.64 -9.84
CA ALA A 18 -6.10 1.63 -10.17
C ALA A 18 -7.28 1.72 -9.18
N VAL A 19 -8.49 1.80 -9.73
CA VAL A 19 -9.74 1.78 -8.97
C VAL A 19 -10.60 0.64 -9.47
N PHE A 20 -10.99 -0.26 -8.59
CA PHE A 20 -11.72 -1.48 -8.92
C PHE A 20 -13.02 -1.56 -8.12
N ASP A 21 -14.15 -1.64 -8.81
CA ASP A 21 -15.46 -1.85 -8.19
C ASP A 21 -15.75 -3.34 -8.08
N ARG A 22 -15.73 -3.87 -6.87
CA ARG A 22 -15.94 -5.31 -6.62
C ARG A 22 -17.34 -5.78 -6.98
N HIS A 23 -18.35 -4.90 -6.96
CA HIS A 23 -19.72 -5.28 -7.32
C HIS A 23 -19.85 -5.57 -8.82
N THR A 24 -19.16 -4.80 -9.65
CA THR A 24 -19.17 -4.99 -11.11
C THR A 24 -18.03 -5.89 -11.60
N GLY A 25 -17.01 -6.09 -10.77
CA GLY A 25 -15.81 -6.85 -11.11
C GLY A 25 -14.93 -6.15 -12.15
N GLN A 26 -15.02 -4.81 -12.26
CA GLN A 26 -14.36 -4.01 -13.29
C GLN A 26 -13.45 -2.95 -12.68
N PHE A 27 -12.36 -2.65 -13.39
CA PHE A 27 -11.63 -1.41 -13.15
C PHE A 27 -12.46 -0.23 -13.68
N VAL A 28 -12.78 0.72 -12.82
CA VAL A 28 -13.53 1.93 -13.18
C VAL A 28 -12.60 3.08 -13.58
N GLN A 29 -11.35 3.03 -13.16
CA GLN A 29 -10.33 4.03 -13.49
C GLN A 29 -8.92 3.46 -13.38
N GLN A 30 -8.06 3.77 -14.35
CA GLN A 30 -6.66 3.33 -14.38
C GLN A 30 -5.77 4.42 -14.99
N LEU A 31 -4.56 4.56 -14.43
CA LEU A 31 -3.47 5.38 -14.97
C LEU A 31 -2.17 4.63 -14.64
N ASN A 32 -1.31 4.34 -15.63
CA ASN A 32 -0.03 3.65 -15.40
C ASN A 32 -0.18 2.42 -14.47
N ALA A 33 -1.25 1.64 -14.65
CA ALA A 33 -1.65 0.63 -13.67
C ALA A 33 -0.67 -0.54 -13.54
N ASP A 34 0.15 -0.79 -14.57
CA ASP A 34 1.23 -1.77 -14.58
C ASP A 34 2.63 -1.15 -14.40
N HIS A 35 2.72 0.16 -14.16
CA HIS A 35 4.01 0.79 -13.86
C HIS A 35 4.48 0.39 -12.46
N GLN A 36 5.74 -0.03 -12.35
CA GLN A 36 6.34 -0.42 -11.09
C GLN A 36 6.74 0.81 -10.26
N PHE A 37 6.28 0.79 -9.01
CA PHE A 37 6.68 1.69 -7.95
C PHE A 37 7.40 0.88 -6.88
N ARG A 38 8.34 1.51 -6.16
CA ARG A 38 8.77 0.89 -4.90
C ARG A 38 7.60 0.88 -3.93
N SER A 39 7.37 -0.22 -3.27
CA SER A 39 6.19 -0.45 -2.45
C SER A 39 6.16 0.37 -1.17
N ALA A 40 7.33 0.73 -0.63
CA ALA A 40 7.46 1.19 0.75
C ALA A 40 6.66 0.26 1.68
N SER A 41 5.86 0.81 2.60
CA SER A 41 5.09 0.01 3.56
C SER A 41 3.89 -0.75 2.98
N VAL A 42 3.58 -0.64 1.69
CA VAL A 42 2.51 -1.45 1.06
C VAL A 42 2.89 -2.94 1.02
N VAL A 43 4.18 -3.29 0.96
CA VAL A 43 4.65 -4.68 1.00
C VAL A 43 4.22 -5.44 2.25
N LYS A 44 3.92 -4.74 3.35
CA LYS A 44 3.47 -5.35 4.61
C LYS A 44 2.18 -6.18 4.43
N LEU A 45 1.39 -5.92 3.36
CA LEU A 45 0.27 -6.78 2.94
C LEU A 45 0.74 -8.16 2.49
N LEU A 46 1.84 -8.25 1.73
CA LEU A 46 2.43 -9.53 1.32
C LEU A 46 3.03 -10.26 2.51
N ILE A 47 3.69 -9.53 3.42
CA ILE A 47 4.29 -10.10 4.63
C ILE A 47 3.22 -10.75 5.51
N VAL A 48 2.11 -10.06 5.81
CA VAL A 48 1.05 -10.66 6.65
C VAL A 48 0.34 -11.82 5.95
N LEU A 49 0.14 -11.76 4.64
CA LEU A 49 -0.47 -12.86 3.90
C LEU A 49 0.42 -14.12 3.91
N ASP A 50 1.73 -13.95 3.74
CA ASP A 50 2.69 -15.05 3.82
C ASP A 50 2.79 -15.63 5.23
N TYR A 51 2.77 -14.77 6.27
CA TYR A 51 2.72 -15.19 7.68
C TYR A 51 1.60 -16.22 7.93
N PHE A 52 0.38 -15.94 7.44
CA PHE A 52 -0.76 -16.84 7.59
C PHE A 52 -0.72 -18.06 6.67
N TRP A 53 -0.06 -17.96 5.52
CA TRP A 53 -0.16 -18.99 4.48
C TRP A 53 0.39 -20.34 4.95
N GLU A 54 1.59 -20.36 5.51
CA GLU A 54 2.23 -21.61 5.98
C GLU A 54 1.58 -22.15 7.26
N ARG A 55 1.02 -21.26 8.07
CA ARG A 55 0.44 -21.60 9.38
C ARG A 55 -0.99 -22.11 9.27
N GLY A 56 -1.66 -21.79 8.17
CA GLY A 56 -3.04 -22.13 7.90
C GLY A 56 -4.04 -21.19 8.59
N PRO A 57 -5.28 -21.15 8.10
CA PRO A 57 -6.25 -20.12 8.46
C PRO A 57 -6.84 -20.24 9.87
N ARG A 58 -6.57 -21.34 10.59
CA ARG A 58 -7.01 -21.56 11.98
C ARG A 58 -5.87 -21.46 12.97
N TYR A 59 -4.71 -20.97 12.52
CA TYR A 59 -3.57 -20.77 13.40
C TYR A 59 -3.95 -19.79 14.52
N ASP A 60 -3.77 -20.22 15.76
CA ASP A 60 -3.92 -19.34 16.91
C ASP A 60 -2.69 -18.45 17.00
N VAL A 61 -2.81 -17.24 16.44
CA VAL A 61 -1.74 -16.23 16.41
C VAL A 61 -1.33 -15.91 17.85
N PRO A 62 -0.12 -16.25 18.32
CA PRO A 62 0.29 -15.96 19.68
C PRO A 62 0.19 -14.47 20.02
N GLN A 63 0.00 -14.11 21.29
CA GLN A 63 -0.19 -12.71 21.69
C GLN A 63 0.94 -11.79 21.18
N VAL A 64 2.19 -12.24 21.28
CA VAL A 64 3.35 -11.48 20.79
C VAL A 64 3.27 -11.18 19.29
N ASP A 65 2.75 -12.12 18.50
CA ASP A 65 2.58 -11.92 17.06
C ASP A 65 1.37 -11.05 16.78
N ARG A 66 0.30 -11.15 17.59
CA ARG A 66 -0.86 -10.25 17.49
C ARG A 66 -0.45 -8.80 17.71
N ASP A 67 0.30 -8.53 18.78
CA ASP A 67 0.78 -7.18 19.10
C ASP A 67 1.66 -6.63 17.98
N ARG A 68 2.55 -7.48 17.42
CA ARG A 68 3.47 -7.09 16.34
C ARG A 68 2.75 -6.86 14.99
N LEU A 69 1.83 -7.74 14.61
CA LEU A 69 1.04 -7.59 13.38
C LEU A 69 0.11 -6.39 13.48
N GLU A 70 -0.44 -6.13 14.66
CA GLU A 70 -1.29 -4.98 14.93
C GLU A 70 -0.57 -3.67 14.62
N VAL A 71 0.61 -3.44 15.23
CA VAL A 71 1.39 -2.21 14.97
C VAL A 71 1.95 -2.15 13.55
N MET A 72 2.31 -3.29 12.94
CA MET A 72 2.78 -3.36 11.55
C MET A 72 1.69 -2.90 10.56
N LEU A 73 0.44 -3.33 10.75
CA LEU A 73 -0.63 -3.02 9.81
C LEU A 73 -1.29 -1.67 10.09
N ARG A 74 -1.55 -1.35 11.36
CA ARG A 74 -2.27 -0.12 11.74
C ARG A 74 -1.37 1.10 11.78
N SER A 75 -0.16 0.95 12.33
CA SER A 75 0.79 2.05 12.56
C SER A 75 2.00 1.98 11.64
N SER A 76 1.97 1.05 10.67
CA SER A 76 3.03 0.87 9.69
C SER A 76 4.43 0.60 10.27
N ASP A 77 4.52 -0.03 11.44
CA ASP A 77 5.77 -0.21 12.15
C ASP A 77 6.83 -0.99 11.35
N ASP A 78 8.05 -0.44 11.29
CA ASP A 78 9.14 -0.95 10.45
C ASP A 78 9.98 -2.03 11.14
N ASP A 79 10.08 -2.00 12.47
CA ASP A 79 10.76 -3.04 13.23
C ASP A 79 9.95 -4.34 13.18
N ALA A 80 8.62 -4.23 13.30
CA ALA A 80 7.69 -5.33 13.10
C ALA A 80 7.76 -5.90 11.67
N ALA A 81 7.86 -5.04 10.66
CA ALA A 81 8.02 -5.45 9.26
C ALA A 81 9.34 -6.22 9.06
N SER A 82 10.43 -5.66 9.56
CA SER A 82 11.78 -6.22 9.41
C SER A 82 11.90 -7.56 10.14
N TYR A 83 11.28 -7.68 11.32
CA TYR A 83 11.19 -8.95 12.05
C TYR A 83 10.56 -10.06 11.18
N TYR A 84 9.39 -9.81 10.60
CA TYR A 84 8.72 -10.82 9.77
C TYR A 84 9.39 -11.00 8.40
N TRP A 85 10.01 -9.95 7.87
CA TRP A 85 10.83 -10.07 6.66
C TRP A 85 11.95 -11.07 6.89
N ASP A 86 12.74 -10.90 7.96
CA ASP A 86 13.86 -11.77 8.27
C ASP A 86 13.39 -13.19 8.65
N GLU A 87 12.38 -13.31 9.50
CA GLU A 87 11.84 -14.59 9.99
C GLU A 87 11.25 -15.44 8.86
N LEU A 88 10.60 -14.82 7.87
CA LEU A 88 9.91 -15.53 6.78
C LEU A 88 10.79 -15.68 5.52
N GLY A 89 12.09 -15.39 5.61
CA GLY A 89 13.06 -15.65 4.53
C GLY A 89 13.20 -14.53 3.49
N GLY A 90 12.87 -13.30 3.88
CA GLY A 90 13.12 -12.08 3.13
C GLY A 90 12.43 -12.04 1.77
N ALA A 91 13.20 -11.85 0.70
CA ALA A 91 12.67 -11.76 -0.67
C ALA A 91 11.86 -12.99 -1.10
N ALA A 92 12.06 -14.16 -0.49
CA ALA A 92 11.28 -15.37 -0.75
C ALA A 92 9.78 -15.20 -0.41
N ILE A 93 9.43 -14.28 0.50
CA ILE A 93 8.04 -13.88 0.76
C ILE A 93 7.39 -13.39 -0.54
N VAL A 94 8.10 -12.54 -1.27
CA VAL A 94 7.60 -11.91 -2.50
C VAL A 94 7.43 -12.95 -3.58
N GLU A 95 8.41 -13.85 -3.76
CA GLU A 95 8.33 -14.94 -4.75
C GLU A 95 7.10 -15.83 -4.51
N ARG A 96 6.89 -16.28 -3.26
CA ARG A 96 5.72 -17.09 -2.90
C ARG A 96 4.42 -16.33 -3.16
N MET A 97 4.33 -15.08 -2.74
CA MET A 97 3.11 -14.28 -2.90
C MET A 97 2.82 -13.93 -4.37
N VAL A 98 3.86 -13.67 -5.18
CA VAL A 98 3.73 -13.46 -6.62
C VAL A 98 3.03 -14.66 -7.27
N GLU A 99 3.52 -15.87 -6.99
CA GLU A 99 2.93 -17.11 -7.52
C GLU A 99 1.51 -17.32 -7.00
N ARG A 100 1.31 -17.23 -5.68
CA ARG A 100 0.04 -17.53 -5.01
C ARG A 100 -1.10 -16.58 -5.37
N LEU A 101 -0.78 -15.30 -5.59
CA LEU A 101 -1.77 -14.27 -5.87
C LEU A 101 -1.91 -13.97 -7.37
N GLY A 102 -0.97 -14.47 -8.20
CA GLY A 102 -0.90 -14.17 -9.63
C GLY A 102 -0.53 -12.71 -9.89
N LEU A 103 0.45 -12.18 -9.16
CA LEU A 103 0.95 -10.81 -9.35
C LEU A 103 1.88 -10.80 -10.56
N THR A 104 1.65 -9.92 -11.53
CA THR A 104 2.34 -10.02 -12.83
C THR A 104 3.54 -9.10 -12.96
N HIS A 105 3.62 -8.08 -12.11
CA HIS A 105 4.65 -7.04 -12.15
C HIS A 105 5.25 -6.77 -10.75
N THR A 106 4.83 -7.49 -9.71
CA THR A 106 5.50 -7.46 -8.40
C THR A 106 6.80 -8.25 -8.45
N ALA A 107 7.88 -7.68 -7.92
CA ALA A 107 9.18 -8.34 -7.84
C ALA A 107 9.90 -7.99 -6.53
N GLY A 108 10.79 -8.88 -6.08
CA GLY A 108 11.63 -8.66 -4.91
C GLY A 108 12.48 -7.39 -5.02
N PRO A 109 13.05 -6.90 -3.91
CA PRO A 109 13.96 -5.75 -3.97
C PRO A 109 15.19 -6.09 -4.83
N PRO A 110 15.98 -5.09 -5.27
CA PRO A 110 17.22 -5.33 -5.99
C PRO A 110 18.11 -6.35 -5.26
N ALA A 111 18.74 -7.27 -5.99
CA ALA A 111 19.59 -8.32 -5.41
C ALA A 111 20.77 -7.76 -4.59
N THR A 112 21.17 -6.52 -4.81
CA THR A 112 22.18 -5.80 -4.03
C THR A 112 21.67 -5.28 -2.69
N HIS A 113 20.35 -5.27 -2.48
CA HIS A 113 19.64 -4.73 -1.31
C HIS A 113 18.55 -5.69 -0.82
N PRO A 114 18.85 -6.98 -0.57
CA PRO A 114 17.83 -8.00 -0.27
C PRO A 114 17.09 -7.76 1.06
N GLY A 115 17.69 -7.02 2.00
CA GLY A 115 17.06 -6.64 3.27
C GLY A 115 16.14 -5.42 3.19
N PHE A 116 16.09 -4.72 2.05
CA PHE A 116 15.29 -3.51 1.88
C PHE A 116 13.89 -3.87 1.41
N TRP A 117 13.05 -4.42 2.29
CA TRP A 117 11.68 -4.82 1.96
C TRP A 117 10.86 -3.71 1.30
N GLY A 118 11.10 -2.43 1.65
CA GLY A 118 10.40 -1.29 1.05
C GLY A 118 10.77 -1.04 -0.42
N TYR A 119 11.83 -1.67 -0.92
CA TYR A 119 12.25 -1.61 -2.33
C TYR A 119 11.58 -2.68 -3.19
N VAL A 120 10.68 -3.51 -2.64
CA VAL A 120 9.86 -4.42 -3.45
C VAL A 120 9.12 -3.61 -4.52
N ALA A 121 9.29 -4.01 -5.78
CA ALA A 121 8.55 -3.44 -6.89
C ALA A 121 7.10 -3.90 -6.82
N ILE A 122 6.16 -2.97 -6.97
CA ILE A 122 4.72 -3.24 -6.95
C ILE A 122 4.01 -2.31 -7.92
N THR A 123 2.81 -2.69 -8.38
CA THR A 123 2.02 -1.89 -9.31
C THR A 123 0.63 -1.60 -8.74
N PRO A 124 -0.04 -0.53 -9.18
CA PRO A 124 -1.43 -0.29 -8.82
C PRO A 124 -2.36 -1.48 -9.10
N ALA A 125 -2.18 -2.15 -10.24
CA ALA A 125 -3.00 -3.31 -10.62
C ALA A 125 -2.73 -4.53 -9.73
N ASP A 126 -1.48 -4.81 -9.38
CA ASP A 126 -1.14 -5.90 -8.46
C ASP A 126 -1.59 -5.62 -7.03
N THR A 127 -1.53 -4.36 -6.58
CA THR A 127 -2.15 -3.97 -5.30
C THR A 127 -3.66 -4.25 -5.28
N VAL A 128 -4.38 -3.99 -6.38
CA VAL A 128 -5.78 -4.41 -6.50
C VAL A 128 -5.92 -5.93 -6.42
N ARG A 129 -5.04 -6.71 -7.06
CA ARG A 129 -5.05 -8.19 -6.95
C ARG A 129 -4.84 -8.67 -5.51
N ILE A 130 -3.99 -8.00 -4.74
CA ILE A 130 -3.75 -8.28 -3.32
C ILE A 130 -5.04 -8.08 -2.50
N TYR A 131 -5.67 -6.92 -2.59
CA TYR A 131 -6.93 -6.65 -1.88
C TYR A 131 -8.06 -7.59 -2.33
N ARG A 132 -8.17 -7.90 -3.63
CA ARG A 132 -9.14 -8.90 -4.12
C ARG A 132 -8.87 -10.28 -3.54
N TYR A 133 -7.61 -10.68 -3.39
CA TYR A 133 -7.31 -11.93 -2.69
C TYR A 133 -7.82 -11.87 -1.25
N ILE A 134 -7.44 -10.84 -0.48
CA ILE A 134 -7.86 -10.68 0.93
C ILE A 134 -9.39 -10.74 1.06
N LEU A 135 -10.11 -10.00 0.22
CA LEU A 135 -11.56 -9.84 0.34
C LEU A 135 -12.36 -11.01 -0.21
N ASP A 136 -11.94 -11.57 -1.36
CA ASP A 136 -12.78 -12.50 -2.12
C ASP A 136 -12.34 -13.96 -1.98
N ARG A 137 -11.07 -14.22 -1.63
CA ARG A 137 -10.46 -15.56 -1.71
C ARG A 137 -9.79 -16.04 -0.44
N ALA A 138 -9.25 -15.14 0.38
CA ALA A 138 -8.60 -15.53 1.62
C ALA A 138 -9.60 -16.23 2.56
N PRO A 139 -9.17 -17.27 3.31
CA PRO A 139 -10.02 -17.90 4.30
C PRO A 139 -10.60 -16.88 5.28
N GLN A 140 -11.86 -17.06 5.70
CA GLN A 140 -12.59 -16.06 6.47
C GLN A 140 -11.83 -15.54 7.71
N PRO A 141 -11.13 -16.37 8.52
CA PRO A 141 -10.39 -15.85 9.67
C PRO A 141 -9.23 -14.93 9.27
N VAL A 142 -8.52 -15.25 8.19
CA VAL A 142 -7.41 -14.43 7.67
C VAL A 142 -7.95 -13.11 7.12
N ARG A 143 -9.01 -13.16 6.32
CA ARG A 143 -9.69 -11.95 5.81
C ARG A 143 -10.14 -11.05 6.95
N ALA A 144 -10.84 -11.61 7.94
CA ALA A 144 -11.35 -10.86 9.07
C ALA A 144 -10.20 -10.22 9.86
N TYR A 145 -9.13 -10.98 10.14
CA TYR A 145 -7.97 -10.48 10.87
C TYR A 145 -7.28 -9.32 10.15
N VAL A 146 -6.98 -9.47 8.86
CA VAL A 146 -6.28 -8.44 8.09
C VAL A 146 -7.16 -7.20 7.91
N MET A 147 -8.41 -7.36 7.46
CA MET A 147 -9.28 -6.21 7.20
C MET A 147 -9.67 -5.46 8.46
N ASP A 148 -9.90 -6.15 9.59
CA ASP A 148 -10.17 -5.49 10.88
C ASP A 148 -9.03 -4.57 11.32
N LEU A 149 -7.77 -4.96 11.06
CA LEU A 149 -6.61 -4.11 11.33
C LEU A 149 -6.53 -2.94 10.33
N LEU A 150 -6.75 -3.18 9.03
CA LEU A 150 -6.71 -2.12 8.01
C LEU A 150 -7.85 -1.10 8.13
N HIS A 151 -9.01 -1.48 8.68
CA HIS A 151 -10.13 -0.58 8.98
C HIS A 151 -9.91 0.31 10.20
N ARG A 152 -8.88 0.02 10.99
CA ARG A 152 -8.57 0.76 12.21
C ARG A 152 -7.15 1.33 12.15
N PRO A 153 -6.77 2.06 11.09
CA PRO A 153 -5.44 2.65 11.02
C PRO A 153 -5.27 3.66 12.17
N THR A 154 -4.05 3.80 12.68
CA THR A 154 -3.74 4.94 13.55
C THR A 154 -3.60 6.20 12.70
N ARG A 155 -3.74 7.39 13.29
CA ARG A 155 -3.46 8.63 12.53
C ARG A 155 -2.00 8.77 12.16
N TYR A 156 -1.11 8.40 13.07
CA TYR A 156 0.32 8.51 12.90
C TYR A 156 0.97 7.13 12.80
N GLY A 157 1.95 7.00 11.91
CA GLY A 157 2.86 5.86 11.93
C GLY A 157 3.71 5.85 13.21
N THR A 158 4.39 4.75 13.51
CA THR A 158 5.30 4.69 14.67
C THR A 158 6.50 5.65 14.54
N ASP A 159 6.79 6.08 13.31
CA ASP A 159 7.78 7.11 12.97
C ASP A 159 7.22 8.56 13.03
N GLY A 160 5.95 8.74 13.39
CA GLY A 160 5.31 10.04 13.60
C GLY A 160 4.71 10.70 12.36
N PHE A 161 4.78 10.08 11.18
CA PHE A 161 4.17 10.63 9.96
C PHE A 161 2.64 10.50 9.99
N ASP A 162 1.93 11.57 9.60
CA ASP A 162 0.46 11.56 9.47
C ASP A 162 0.05 10.74 8.25
N GLN A 163 -0.50 9.54 8.48
CA GLN A 163 -0.89 8.64 7.41
C GLN A 163 -2.34 8.83 6.93
N TYR A 164 -3.02 9.92 7.33
CA TYR A 164 -4.41 10.18 6.92
C TYR A 164 -4.53 10.88 5.56
N PHE A 165 -3.46 10.98 4.76
CA PHE A 165 -3.54 11.45 3.38
C PHE A 165 -4.36 10.52 2.48
N GLY A 166 -4.76 11.01 1.31
CA GLY A 166 -5.38 10.16 0.30
C GLY A 166 -6.76 9.68 0.75
N ILE A 167 -6.96 8.35 0.78
CA ILE A 167 -8.25 7.72 1.09
C ILE A 167 -8.83 8.25 2.40
N ALA A 168 -8.02 8.28 3.45
CA ALA A 168 -8.47 8.65 4.80
C ALA A 168 -8.84 10.13 4.97
N SER A 169 -8.33 11.01 4.11
CA SER A 169 -8.71 12.43 4.07
C SER A 169 -9.98 12.65 3.24
N VAL A 170 -10.12 11.89 2.17
CA VAL A 170 -11.15 12.12 1.14
C VAL A 170 -12.50 11.48 1.50
N PHE A 171 -12.49 10.30 2.11
CA PHE A 171 -13.69 9.51 2.33
C PHE A 171 -14.11 9.43 3.80
N ALA A 172 -15.42 9.35 4.03
CA ALA A 172 -16.04 9.07 5.33
C ALA A 172 -15.54 7.72 5.89
N PRO A 173 -15.64 7.45 7.21
CA PRO A 173 -14.84 6.43 7.91
C PRO A 173 -15.06 4.96 7.49
N ASP A 174 -15.97 4.69 6.55
CA ASP A 174 -16.13 3.38 5.92
C ASP A 174 -15.01 3.14 4.89
N PHE A 175 -13.76 3.16 5.36
CA PHE A 175 -12.57 2.84 4.58
C PHE A 175 -11.65 1.87 5.34
N SER A 176 -10.76 1.21 4.60
CA SER A 176 -9.55 0.57 5.14
C SER A 176 -8.34 1.13 4.41
N ILE A 177 -7.17 1.19 5.04
CA ILE A 177 -5.93 1.65 4.38
C ILE A 177 -4.71 0.82 4.75
N LYS A 178 -3.82 0.65 3.78
CA LYS A 178 -2.39 0.47 4.03
C LYS A 178 -1.61 1.51 3.23
N GLN A 179 -1.02 2.45 3.96
CA GLN A 179 -0.24 3.54 3.41
C GLN A 179 1.23 3.14 3.20
N GLY A 180 1.93 3.84 2.31
CA GLY A 180 3.36 3.69 2.07
C GLY A 180 4.07 5.03 1.88
N TRP A 181 5.22 5.23 2.52
CA TRP A 181 6.07 6.39 2.30
C TRP A 181 7.56 6.05 2.44
N SER A 182 8.41 6.81 1.75
CA SER A 182 9.87 6.72 1.89
C SER A 182 10.52 7.93 1.25
N GLY A 183 11.67 8.38 1.77
CA GLY A 183 12.46 9.45 1.16
C GLY A 183 12.28 10.82 1.84
N PHE A 184 11.34 10.91 2.79
CA PHE A 184 11.13 12.14 3.56
C PHE A 184 12.06 12.23 4.77
N ARG A 185 12.43 13.45 5.16
CA ARG A 185 13.25 13.68 6.36
C ARG A 185 12.56 13.08 7.59
N GLY A 186 13.20 12.10 8.23
CA GLY A 186 12.68 11.41 9.40
C GLY A 186 12.01 10.07 9.08
N SER A 187 11.72 9.76 7.81
CA SER A 187 11.26 8.43 7.45
C SER A 187 12.39 7.42 7.64
N SER A 188 12.03 6.18 7.93
CA SER A 188 12.99 5.07 7.88
C SER A 188 13.72 5.04 6.54
N GLY A 189 15.01 4.68 6.59
CA GLY A 189 15.87 4.65 5.41
C GLY A 189 16.32 6.02 4.86
N TYR A 190 15.86 7.15 5.42
CA TYR A 190 16.22 8.48 4.90
C TYR A 190 17.74 8.71 4.95
N ARG A 191 18.35 8.82 3.77
CA ARG A 191 19.82 8.98 3.57
C ARG A 191 20.69 7.85 4.14
N SER A 192 20.11 6.74 4.61
CA SER A 192 20.89 5.59 5.09
C SER A 192 21.50 4.82 3.93
N ASP A 193 20.75 4.67 2.84
CA ASP A 193 21.24 4.13 1.57
C ASP A 193 21.80 5.26 0.68
N ARG A 194 23.08 5.59 0.89
CA ARG A 194 23.80 6.61 0.10
C ARG A 194 24.24 6.09 -1.27
N ALA A 195 24.15 4.78 -1.51
CA ALA A 195 24.64 4.12 -2.72
C ALA A 195 23.54 3.28 -3.37
N LYS A 196 22.38 3.91 -3.60
CA LYS A 196 21.24 3.29 -4.29
C LYS A 196 21.74 2.59 -5.56
N PRO A 197 21.36 1.32 -5.77
CA PRO A 197 21.86 0.58 -6.91
C PRO A 197 21.29 1.19 -8.20
N LYS A 198 22.02 1.01 -9.31
CA LYS A 198 21.41 1.24 -10.61
C LYS A 198 20.26 0.25 -10.77
N SER A 199 19.04 0.77 -10.87
CA SER A 199 17.80 0.01 -10.86
C SER A 199 16.84 0.62 -11.88
N GLU A 200 16.04 -0.22 -12.54
CA GLU A 200 14.92 0.23 -13.37
C GLU A 200 13.77 0.76 -12.51
N LEU A 201 13.63 0.21 -11.29
CA LEU A 201 12.75 0.76 -10.26
C LEU A 201 13.32 2.11 -9.77
N ASP A 202 12.49 3.15 -9.75
CA ASP A 202 12.87 4.43 -9.15
C ASP A 202 12.99 4.27 -7.62
N LEU A 203 14.24 4.27 -7.17
CA LEU A 203 14.59 4.24 -5.76
C LEU A 203 14.90 5.64 -5.22
N VAL A 204 15.00 6.66 -6.07
CA VAL A 204 15.58 7.98 -5.75
C VAL A 204 14.55 9.00 -5.31
N SER A 205 13.45 9.13 -6.06
CA SER A 205 12.34 10.04 -5.79
C SER A 205 11.78 9.85 -4.38
N ASP A 206 10.92 10.75 -3.87
CA ASP A 206 10.19 10.56 -2.61
C ASP A 206 8.85 9.86 -2.89
N ALA A 207 8.43 8.90 -2.08
CA ALA A 207 7.25 8.07 -2.36
C ALA A 207 6.18 8.38 -1.33
N LEU A 208 4.96 8.58 -1.81
CA LEU A 208 3.78 8.63 -0.95
C LEU A 208 2.63 7.89 -1.65
N HIS A 209 2.09 6.85 -1.01
CA HIS A 209 1.20 5.89 -1.62
C HIS A 209 -0.02 5.67 -0.74
N THR A 210 -1.21 5.74 -1.35
CA THR A 210 -2.45 5.39 -0.68
C THR A 210 -3.14 4.21 -1.32
N THR A 211 -3.42 3.19 -0.51
CA THR A 211 -4.05 1.95 -0.96
C THR A 211 -5.04 1.48 0.09
N GLY A 212 -6.13 0.84 -0.33
CA GLY A 212 -7.16 0.44 0.60
C GLY A 212 -8.50 0.19 -0.06
N THR A 213 -9.54 0.24 0.76
CA THR A 213 -10.94 0.07 0.33
C THR A 213 -11.81 1.21 0.81
N VAL A 214 -12.90 1.46 0.08
CA VAL A 214 -13.88 2.51 0.37
C VAL A 214 -15.29 2.00 0.11
N GLY A 215 -16.19 2.37 1.01
CA GLY A 215 -17.62 2.10 0.93
C GLY A 215 -18.01 0.82 1.69
N VAL A 216 -19.31 0.69 1.92
CA VAL A 216 -19.92 -0.47 2.60
C VAL A 216 -19.40 -1.78 2.01
N ASP A 217 -19.08 -2.73 2.88
CA ASP A 217 -18.55 -4.06 2.55
C ASP A 217 -17.29 -4.04 1.65
N ASP A 218 -16.46 -3.01 1.80
CA ASP A 218 -15.23 -2.83 1.04
C ASP A 218 -15.46 -2.80 -0.48
N ARG A 219 -16.54 -2.14 -0.92
CA ARG A 219 -16.99 -2.21 -2.32
C ARG A 219 -15.90 -1.83 -3.32
N THR A 220 -15.23 -0.69 -3.11
CA THR A 220 -14.24 -0.19 -4.06
C THR A 220 -12.84 -0.34 -3.51
N ILE A 221 -11.95 -0.97 -4.27
CA ILE A 221 -10.51 -1.01 -3.98
C ILE A 221 -9.86 0.18 -4.69
N ILE A 222 -9.04 0.93 -3.97
CA ILE A 222 -8.27 2.07 -4.48
C ILE A 222 -6.78 1.77 -4.29
N SER A 223 -6.00 2.06 -5.33
CA SER A 223 -4.55 2.04 -5.28
C SER A 223 -3.98 3.23 -6.02
N VAL A 224 -3.33 4.15 -5.30
CA VAL A 224 -2.67 5.34 -5.81
C VAL A 224 -1.22 5.34 -5.36
N PHE A 225 -0.31 5.25 -6.32
CA PHE A 225 1.11 5.35 -6.11
C PHE A 225 1.62 6.67 -6.70
N THR A 226 2.50 7.36 -5.98
CA THR A 226 3.14 8.59 -6.46
C THR A 226 4.60 8.66 -6.08
N LEU A 227 5.41 9.15 -7.02
CA LEU A 227 6.82 9.48 -6.85
C LEU A 227 6.99 10.97 -7.10
N HIS A 228 7.60 11.65 -6.14
CA HIS A 228 7.82 13.10 -6.12
C HIS A 228 9.32 13.39 -6.27
N PRO A 229 9.71 14.57 -6.77
CA PRO A 229 11.12 14.95 -6.82
C PRO A 229 11.79 14.80 -5.45
N SER A 230 13.01 14.26 -5.43
CA SER A 230 13.77 14.10 -4.18
C SER A 230 13.91 15.43 -3.44
N GLY A 231 13.59 15.44 -2.16
CA GLY A 231 13.56 16.64 -1.32
C GLY A 231 12.20 17.33 -1.27
N THR A 232 11.15 16.69 -1.80
CA THR A 232 9.77 17.18 -1.65
C THR A 232 9.37 17.13 -0.18
N GLN A 233 8.74 18.19 0.31
CA GLN A 233 8.23 18.22 1.68
C GLN A 233 7.05 17.26 1.82
N TYR A 234 6.96 16.59 2.96
CA TYR A 234 5.93 15.58 3.20
C TYR A 234 4.51 16.13 3.00
N GLU A 235 4.27 17.35 3.47
CA GLU A 235 2.98 18.04 3.38
C GLU A 235 2.60 18.37 1.93
N GLN A 236 3.59 18.64 1.07
CA GLN A 236 3.35 18.85 -0.35
C GLN A 236 2.96 17.55 -1.04
N ALA A 237 3.70 16.46 -0.78
CA ALA A 237 3.35 15.14 -1.30
C ALA A 237 1.97 14.68 -0.79
N TYR A 238 1.67 14.92 0.49
CA TYR A 238 0.39 14.66 1.14
C TYR A 238 -0.75 15.34 0.38
N ALA A 239 -0.62 16.64 0.10
CA ALA A 239 -1.63 17.41 -0.62
C ALA A 239 -1.86 16.86 -2.03
N VAL A 240 -0.78 16.53 -2.76
CA VAL A 240 -0.88 15.97 -4.11
C VAL A 240 -1.59 14.61 -4.11
N VAL A 241 -1.19 13.67 -3.25
CA VAL A 241 -1.84 12.35 -3.16
C VAL A 241 -3.31 12.47 -2.78
N THR A 242 -3.62 13.38 -1.86
CA THR A 242 -5.00 13.64 -1.42
C THR A 242 -5.85 14.21 -2.55
N GLN A 243 -5.32 15.18 -3.30
CA GLN A 243 -6.01 15.76 -4.45
C GLN A 243 -6.26 14.72 -5.55
N LEU A 244 -5.23 13.94 -5.93
CA LEU A 244 -5.39 12.86 -6.90
C LEU A 244 -6.46 11.85 -6.47
N THR A 245 -6.52 11.53 -5.18
CA THR A 245 -7.52 10.61 -4.61
C THR A 245 -8.94 11.21 -4.64
N ALA A 246 -9.07 12.51 -4.39
CA ALA A 246 -10.36 13.22 -4.39
C ALA A 246 -11.05 13.19 -5.76
N GLU A 247 -10.25 13.19 -6.83
CA GLU A 247 -10.70 13.20 -8.23
C GLU A 247 -11.08 11.82 -8.77
N LEU A 248 -10.85 10.76 -8.02
CA LEU A 248 -11.16 9.41 -8.46
C LEU A 248 -12.66 9.16 -8.56
N THR A 249 -13.06 8.39 -9.57
CA THR A 249 -14.39 7.79 -9.63
C THR A 249 -14.45 6.60 -8.68
N VAL A 250 -15.12 6.75 -7.53
CA VAL A 250 -15.16 5.74 -6.46
C VAL A 250 -16.60 5.32 -6.16
N PRO A 251 -17.10 4.22 -6.77
CA PRO A 251 -18.43 3.71 -6.51
C PRO A 251 -18.66 3.37 -5.04
N GLY A 252 -19.78 3.83 -4.47
CA GLY A 252 -20.09 3.63 -3.05
C GLY A 252 -19.26 4.47 -2.07
N GLY A 253 -18.32 5.28 -2.55
CA GLY A 253 -17.55 6.19 -1.70
C GLY A 253 -18.33 7.44 -1.32
N VAL A 254 -18.45 7.67 -0.01
CA VAL A 254 -18.99 8.91 0.55
C VAL A 254 -17.82 9.82 0.88
N ARG A 255 -17.72 10.99 0.22
CA ARG A 255 -16.65 11.96 0.51
C ARG A 255 -16.93 12.71 1.81
N THR A 256 -15.89 13.02 2.57
CA THR A 256 -16.00 13.99 3.66
C THR A 256 -16.45 15.32 3.08
N LYS A 257 -17.34 16.05 3.77
CA LYS A 257 -17.59 17.45 3.39
C LYS A 257 -16.27 18.18 3.60
N ALA A 258 -15.74 18.82 2.56
CA ALA A 258 -14.64 19.75 2.73
C ALA A 258 -15.04 20.75 3.83
N GLY A 259 -14.24 20.79 4.90
CA GLY A 259 -14.35 21.83 5.93
C GLY A 259 -13.89 23.17 5.40
#